data_AF-A0AAD4L8D0-F1
#
_entry.id   AF-A0AAD4L8D0-F1
#
_cell.length_a   1.000
_cell.length_b   1.000
_cell.length_c   1.000
_cell.angle_alpha   90.00
_cell.angle_beta   90.00
_cell.angle_gamma   90.00
#
_symmetry.space_group_name_H-M   'P 1'
#
loop_
_entity.id
_entity.type
_entity.pdbx_description
1 polymer ?
#
loop_
_entity_poly.entity_id
_entity_poly.type
_entity_poly.pdbx_seq_one_letter_code
_entity_poly.pdbx_strand_id
1 'polypeptide(L)'
;MRMRQLGKGQSVMFFAPGEVDRRIRRLMPRGNEPENGVQVIDILRWAMHETCRDISHHLPHWAQQGVDHHRRFSAYKQYSSTEDRFQGHKAPCSAPK
;
A
#
# COMPACT_ATOMS: atom_id res chain seq x y z
N MET A 1 -2.99 -13.05 9.20
CA MET A 1 -3.19 -14.50 8.94
C MET A 1 -2.00 -15.04 8.15
N ARG A 2 -1.48 -16.23 8.47
CA ARG A 2 -0.36 -16.85 7.72
C ARG A 2 -0.79 -18.24 7.27
N MET A 3 -1.02 -18.43 5.98
CA MET A 3 -1.52 -19.68 5.37
C MET A 3 -0.43 -20.77 5.30
N ARG A 4 0.04 -21.26 6.45
CA ARG A 4 0.99 -22.38 6.50
C ARG A 4 0.22 -23.70 6.36
N GLN A 5 0.80 -24.71 5.72
CA GLN A 5 0.19 -26.06 5.50
C GLN A 5 -1.03 -26.10 4.56
N LEU A 6 -1.23 -25.08 3.73
CA LEU A 6 -2.23 -25.13 2.67
C LEU A 6 -1.92 -26.30 1.71
N GLY A 7 -2.89 -27.17 1.47
CA GLY A 7 -2.70 -28.39 0.66
C GLY A 7 -2.05 -29.57 1.40
N LYS A 8 -1.68 -29.41 2.68
CA LYS A 8 -1.16 -30.48 3.56
C LYS A 8 -2.13 -30.76 4.72
N GLY A 9 -3.41 -30.91 4.37
CA GLY A 9 -4.51 -31.15 5.32
C GLY A 9 -5.37 -29.92 5.65
N GLN A 10 -4.98 -28.73 5.19
CA GLN A 10 -5.79 -27.51 5.31
C GLN A 10 -6.29 -27.04 3.93
N SER A 11 -7.54 -26.61 3.86
CA SER A 11 -8.19 -26.06 2.68
C SER A 11 -8.64 -24.61 2.91
N VAL A 12 -8.93 -23.91 1.81
CA VAL A 12 -9.45 -22.53 1.83
C VAL A 12 -10.83 -22.54 1.19
N MET A 13 -11.76 -21.83 1.82
CA MET A 13 -13.09 -21.54 1.29
C MET A 13 -13.23 -20.02 1.19
N PHE A 14 -13.86 -19.56 0.11
CA PHE A 14 -14.08 -18.15 -0.15
C PHE A 14 -15.51 -17.76 0.23
N PHE A 15 -15.64 -16.61 0.89
CA PHE A 15 -16.93 -16.01 1.20
C PHE A 15 -16.93 -14.58 0.68
N ALA A 16 -18.03 -14.19 0.03
CA ALA A 16 -18.19 -12.88 -0.56
C ALA A 16 -19.62 -12.39 -0.37
N PRO A 17 -19.84 -11.10 -0.02
CA PRO A 17 -21.16 -10.49 -0.08
C PRO A 17 -21.74 -10.55 -1.50
N GLY A 18 -23.07 -10.54 -1.64
CA GLY A 18 -23.73 -10.61 -2.95
C GLY A 18 -23.38 -9.47 -3.91
N GLU A 19 -22.88 -8.33 -3.42
CA GLU A 19 -22.30 -7.30 -4.27
C GLU A 19 -20.98 -7.75 -4.92
N VAL A 20 -20.08 -8.35 -4.12
CA VAL A 20 -18.77 -8.82 -4.59
C VAL A 20 -18.96 -9.98 -5.56
N ASP A 21 -19.87 -10.93 -5.29
CA ASP A 21 -20.22 -12.00 -6.24
C ASP A 21 -20.65 -11.45 -7.60
N ARG A 22 -21.54 -10.45 -7.61
CA ARG A 22 -21.95 -9.77 -8.86
C ARG A 22 -20.80 -9.05 -9.56
N ARG A 23 -19.80 -8.55 -8.83
CA ARG A 23 -18.60 -7.93 -9.43
C ARG A 23 -17.66 -9.00 -10.01
N ILE A 24 -17.50 -10.14 -9.34
CA ILE A 24 -16.73 -11.28 -9.85
C ILE A 24 -17.34 -11.75 -11.18
N ARG A 25 -18.65 -12.01 -11.20
CA ARG A 25 -19.37 -12.47 -12.41
C ARG A 25 -19.25 -11.51 -13.60
N ARG A 26 -19.24 -10.20 -13.34
CA ARG A 26 -19.08 -9.17 -14.39
C ARG A 26 -17.72 -9.20 -15.09
N LEU A 27 -16.68 -9.73 -14.44
CA LEU A 27 -15.34 -9.85 -15.03
C LEU A 27 -15.11 -11.22 -15.70
N MET A 28 -16.10 -12.11 -15.69
CA MET A 28 -15.98 -13.42 -16.33
C MET A 28 -16.02 -13.28 -17.86
N PRO A 29 -15.23 -14.07 -18.61
CA PRO A 29 -15.32 -14.09 -20.07
C PRO A 29 -16.72 -14.47 -20.53
N ARG A 30 -17.26 -13.70 -21.50
CA ARG A 30 -18.57 -13.99 -22.08
C ARG A 30 -18.58 -15.39 -22.70
N GLY A 31 -19.59 -16.19 -22.39
CA GLY A 31 -19.73 -17.57 -22.87
C GLY A 31 -19.05 -18.64 -22.00
N ASN A 32 -18.34 -18.24 -20.94
CA ASN A 32 -17.74 -19.16 -19.96
C ASN A 32 -18.46 -19.09 -18.59
N GLU A 33 -19.78 -18.84 -18.56
CA GLU A 33 -20.51 -19.04 -17.31
C GLU A 33 -20.51 -20.53 -16.97
N PRO A 34 -19.84 -20.96 -15.88
CA PRO A 34 -19.75 -22.37 -15.56
C PRO A 34 -21.13 -22.84 -15.12
N GLU A 35 -21.54 -24.02 -15.59
CA GLU A 35 -22.73 -24.71 -15.06
C GLU A 35 -22.66 -24.84 -13.52
N ASN A 36 -21.45 -24.91 -12.97
CA ASN A 36 -21.18 -25.08 -11.55
C ASN A 36 -20.96 -23.76 -10.77
N GLY A 37 -21.28 -22.60 -11.34
CA GLY A 37 -21.14 -21.30 -10.66
C GLY A 37 -19.71 -20.77 -10.60
N VAL A 38 -19.46 -19.79 -9.71
CA VAL A 38 -18.17 -19.08 -9.61
C VAL A 38 -17.05 -20.02 -9.19
N GLN A 39 -15.97 -20.07 -9.99
CA GLN A 39 -14.80 -20.88 -9.69
C GLN A 39 -13.68 -20.07 -9.02
N VAL A 40 -12.72 -20.76 -8.41
CA VAL A 40 -11.54 -20.13 -7.77
C VAL A 40 -10.80 -19.21 -8.74
N ILE A 41 -10.68 -19.61 -10.02
CA ILE A 41 -10.00 -18.79 -11.03
C ILE A 41 -10.71 -17.45 -11.26
N ASP A 42 -12.03 -17.40 -11.17
CA ASP A 42 -12.81 -16.18 -11.36
C ASP A 42 -12.62 -15.22 -10.18
N ILE A 43 -12.56 -15.77 -8.96
CA ILE A 43 -12.26 -15.01 -7.74
C ILE A 43 -10.84 -14.41 -7.84
N LEU A 44 -9.86 -15.20 -8.26
CA LEU A 44 -8.47 -14.73 -8.40
C LEU A 44 -8.35 -13.64 -9.47
N ARG A 45 -9.01 -13.81 -10.62
CA ARG A 45 -9.07 -12.78 -11.67
C ARG A 45 -9.66 -11.48 -11.15
N TRP A 46 -10.80 -11.55 -10.46
CA TRP A 46 -11.44 -10.37 -9.87
C TRP A 46 -10.55 -9.70 -8.82
N ALA A 47 -9.92 -10.48 -7.94
CA ALA A 47 -9.03 -9.95 -6.90
C ALA A 47 -7.81 -9.22 -7.51
N MET A 48 -7.19 -9.79 -8.55
CA MET A 48 -6.10 -9.13 -9.27
C MET A 48 -6.55 -7.84 -9.93
N HIS A 49 -7.71 -7.85 -10.59
CA HIS A 49 -8.28 -6.66 -11.23
C HIS A 49 -8.56 -5.54 -10.21
N GLU A 50 -9.23 -5.84 -9.10
CA GLU A 50 -9.49 -4.85 -8.06
C GLU A 50 -8.21 -4.34 -7.42
N THR A 51 -7.20 -5.20 -7.22
CA THR A 51 -5.89 -4.78 -6.70
C THR A 51 -5.21 -3.79 -7.65
N CYS A 52 -5.19 -4.08 -8.95
CA CYS A 52 -4.65 -3.14 -9.94
C CYS A 52 -5.42 -1.81 -9.94
N ARG A 53 -6.75 -1.88 -9.89
CA ARG A 53 -7.60 -0.68 -9.86
C ARG A 53 -7.33 0.17 -8.61
N ASP A 54 -7.19 -0.48 -7.46
CA ASP A 54 -6.90 0.17 -6.18
C ASP A 54 -5.51 0.83 -6.19
N ILE A 55 -4.50 0.12 -6.70
CA ILE A 55 -3.15 0.67 -6.89
C ILE A 55 -3.21 1.90 -7.80
N SER A 56 -3.86 1.81 -8.96
CA SER A 56 -3.96 2.94 -9.89
C SER A 56 -4.68 4.14 -9.28
N HIS A 57 -5.73 3.91 -8.47
CA HIS A 57 -6.46 4.96 -7.79
C HIS A 57 -5.59 5.69 -6.74
N HIS A 58 -4.78 4.95 -5.99
CA HIS A 58 -3.96 5.52 -4.90
C HIS A 58 -2.58 6.01 -5.33
N LEU A 59 -2.10 5.59 -6.51
CA LEU A 59 -0.78 5.94 -7.03
C LEU A 59 -0.48 7.46 -7.01
N PRO A 60 -1.39 8.36 -7.42
CA PRO A 60 -1.11 9.80 -7.39
C PRO A 60 -0.91 10.32 -5.96
N HIS A 61 -1.67 9.79 -5.01
CA HIS A 61 -1.53 10.17 -3.60
C HIS A 61 -0.19 9.73 -3.04
N TRP A 62 0.24 8.49 -3.32
CA TRP A 62 1.55 8.00 -2.91
C TRP A 62 2.69 8.80 -3.56
N ALA A 63 2.52 9.22 -4.80
CA ALA A 63 3.49 10.10 -5.46
C ALA A 63 3.63 11.44 -4.72
N GLN A 64 2.51 12.07 -4.36
CA GLN A 64 2.53 13.32 -3.58
C GLN A 64 3.15 13.12 -2.20
N GLN A 65 2.85 12.01 -1.52
CA GLN A 65 3.45 11.67 -0.24
C GLN A 65 4.98 11.55 -0.36
N GLY A 66 5.49 10.96 -1.45
CA GLY A 66 6.92 10.88 -1.74
C GLY A 66 7.57 12.25 -1.93
N VAL A 67 6.93 13.14 -2.69
CA VAL A 67 7.39 14.53 -2.89
C VAL A 67 7.43 15.28 -1.56
N ASP A 68 6.35 15.21 -0.78
CA ASP A 68 6.26 15.89 0.51
C ASP A 68 7.29 15.36 1.50
N HIS A 69 7.52 14.04 1.53
CA HIS A 69 8.56 13.42 2.34
C HIS A 69 9.94 13.97 1.96
N HIS A 70 10.27 13.99 0.66
CA HIS A 70 11.55 14.51 0.18
C HIS A 70 11.75 15.98 0.58
N ARG A 71 10.70 16.81 0.46
CA ARG A 71 10.73 18.22 0.88
C ARG A 71 11.01 18.37 2.38
N ARG A 72 10.28 17.62 3.22
CA ARG A 72 10.48 17.65 4.69
C ARG A 72 11.87 17.16 5.08
N PHE A 73 12.32 16.07 4.46
CA PHE A 73 13.64 15.50 4.72
C PHE A 73 14.77 16.47 4.33
N SER A 74 14.64 17.17 3.21
CA SER A 74 15.60 18.17 2.76
C SER A 74 15.68 19.36 3.72
N ALA A 75 14.53 19.86 4.18
CA ALA A 75 14.47 20.94 5.17
C ALA A 75 15.10 20.52 6.52
N TYR A 76 14.79 19.30 6.99
CA TYR A 76 15.39 18.74 8.20
C TYR A 76 16.91 18.64 8.10
N LYS A 77 17.42 18.10 6.98
CA LYS A 77 18.86 17.98 6.75
C LYS A 77 19.56 19.34 6.76
N GLN A 78 18.97 20.36 6.13
CA GLN A 78 19.50 21.72 6.14
C GLN A 78 19.55 22.29 7.56
N TYR A 79 18.46 22.12 8.33
CA TYR A 79 18.38 22.55 9.72
C TYR A 79 19.47 21.90 10.59
N SER A 80 19.61 20.57 10.54
CA SER A 80 20.66 19.86 11.30
C SER A 80 22.06 20.35 10.94
N SER A 81 22.33 20.59 9.65
CA SER A 81 23.63 21.11 9.20
C SER A 81 23.89 22.58 9.58
N THR A 82 22.85 23.36 9.88
CA THR A 82 22.99 24.72 10.43
C THR A 82 23.20 24.71 11.93
N GLU A 83 22.49 23.86 12.68
CA GLU A 83 22.70 23.67 14.13
C GLU A 83 24.15 23.31 14.46
N ASP A 84 24.75 22.37 13.70
CA ASP A 84 26.17 22.00 13.85
C ASP A 84 27.12 23.20 13.65
N ARG A 85 26.76 24.12 12.74
CA ARG A 85 27.54 25.33 12.45
C ARG A 85 27.43 26.38 13.56
N PHE A 86 26.26 26.51 14.17
CA PHE A 86 26.06 27.41 15.31
C PHE A 86 26.68 26.90 16.61
N GLN A 87 26.81 25.57 16.78
CA GLN A 87 27.54 24.99 17.92
C GLN A 87 29.06 25.13 17.82
N GLY A 88 29.63 25.27 16.60
CA GLY A 88 31.05 25.60 16.41
C GLY A 88 31.44 27.07 16.65
N HIS A 89 30.46 27.97 16.88
CA HIS A 89 30.67 29.41 17.10
C HIS A 89 30.14 29.90 18.46
N LYS A 90 30.09 29.03 19.48
CA LYS A 90 29.96 29.51 20.86
C LYS A 90 31.29 30.14 21.30
N ALA A 91 31.44 31.44 21.04
CA ALA A 91 32.39 32.27 21.78
C ALA A 91 32.11 32.11 23.29
N PRO A 92 33.13 31.99 24.16
CA PRO A 92 32.90 31.87 25.60
C PRO A 92 32.31 33.19 26.08
N CYS A 93 31.01 33.18 26.39
CA CYS A 93 30.34 34.31 27.00
C CYS A 93 30.95 34.48 28.40
N SER A 94 31.76 35.52 28.59
CA SER A 94 32.34 35.90 29.86
C SER A 94 31.23 36.32 30.82
N ALA A 95 31.12 35.59 31.94
CA ALA A 95 30.21 35.94 33.03
C ALA A 95 30.64 37.26 33.69
N PRO A 96 29.73 38.21 33.96
CA PRO A 96 30.07 39.41 34.72
C PRO A 96 30.24 39.07 36.20
N LYS A 97 31.26 39.70 36.82
CA LYS A 97 31.58 39.61 38.25
C LYS A 97 30.55 40.32 39.12
#